data_AF-A0A447JMG3-F1
#
_entry.id   AF-A0A447JMG3-F1
#
_cell.length_a   1.000
_cell.length_b   1.000
_cell.length_c   1.000
_cell.angle_alpha   90.00
_cell.angle_beta   90.00
_cell.angle_gamma   90.00
#
_symmetry.space_group_name_H-M   'P 1'
#
loop_
_entity.id
_entity.type
_entity.pdbx_description
1 polymer ?
#
loop_
_entity_poly.entity_id
_entity_poly.type
_entity_poly.pdbx_seq_one_letter_code
_entity_poly.pdbx_strand_id
1 'polypeptide(L)'
;MLPLLTEYIDEQHITHHSLLGKMSREDVMADYAVEPGDDPLLTLLNDNQIAHVSRQKVERDLQSVVEVLDNQGYDVIILMSTAAIKKYGCP
;
A
#
# COMPACT_ATOMS: atom_id res chain seq x y z
N MET A 1 -22.12 4.74 -9.59
CA MET A 1 -21.63 3.90 -10.71
C MET A 1 -20.46 3.08 -10.17
N LEU A 2 -20.72 1.84 -9.74
CA LEU A 2 -19.71 0.82 -9.39
C LEU A 2 -20.30 -0.61 -9.56
N PRO A 3 -20.97 -0.98 -10.68
CA PRO A 3 -21.78 -2.20 -10.71
C PRO A 3 -21.13 -3.35 -11.47
N LEU A 4 -19.81 -3.61 -11.32
CA LEU A 4 -19.15 -4.67 -12.12
C LEU A 4 -18.25 -5.64 -11.33
N LEU A 5 -17.90 -5.34 -10.07
CA LEU A 5 -17.08 -6.24 -9.24
C LEU A 5 -17.91 -7.07 -8.26
N THR A 6 -19.00 -6.51 -7.73
CA THR A 6 -19.89 -7.18 -6.76
C THR A 6 -20.80 -8.25 -7.39
N GLU A 7 -20.87 -8.33 -8.72
CA GLU A 7 -21.66 -9.36 -9.42
C GLU A 7 -20.97 -10.73 -9.47
N TYR A 8 -19.65 -10.76 -9.22
CA TYR A 8 -18.83 -11.98 -9.34
C TYR A 8 -18.00 -12.31 -8.08
N ILE A 9 -17.87 -11.36 -7.14
CA ILE A 9 -17.10 -11.53 -5.91
C ILE A 9 -17.96 -11.03 -4.75
N ASP A 10 -18.33 -11.94 -3.84
CA ASP A 10 -19.06 -11.63 -2.62
C ASP A 10 -18.23 -10.65 -1.77
N GLU A 11 -18.81 -9.56 -1.28
CA GLU A 11 -18.11 -8.54 -0.48
C GLU A 11 -17.44 -9.15 0.77
N GLN A 12 -17.99 -10.25 1.28
CA GLN A 12 -17.42 -11.02 2.40
C GLN A 12 -16.04 -11.63 2.08
N HIS A 13 -15.68 -11.73 0.80
CA HIS A 13 -14.41 -12.28 0.33
C HIS A 13 -13.41 -11.18 -0.06
N ILE A 14 -13.76 -9.89 0.10
CA ILE A 14 -12.88 -8.76 -0.22
C ILE A 14 -12.18 -8.29 1.06
N THR A 15 -10.89 -8.58 1.17
CA THR A 15 -10.06 -8.08 2.27
C THR A 15 -9.38 -6.77 1.88
N HIS A 16 -9.70 -5.69 2.60
CA HIS A 16 -9.01 -4.41 2.44
C HIS A 16 -7.78 -4.34 3.34
N HIS A 17 -6.59 -4.27 2.74
CA HIS A 17 -5.33 -4.03 3.45
C HIS A 17 -4.81 -2.62 3.14
N SER A 18 -4.40 -1.88 4.18
CA SER A 18 -3.78 -0.56 4.04
C SER A 18 -2.45 -0.56 4.76
N LEU A 19 -1.37 -0.25 4.03
CA LEU A 19 -0.02 -0.23 4.57
C LEU A 19 0.14 0.85 5.65
N LEU A 20 -0.24 2.10 5.35
CA LEU A 20 -0.08 3.24 6.26
C LEU A 20 -1.37 3.60 7.01
N GLY A 21 -2.54 3.18 6.53
CA GLY A 21 -3.84 3.69 7.02
C GLY A 21 -4.18 3.30 8.46
N LYS A 22 -3.46 2.34 9.05
CA LYS A 22 -3.65 1.91 10.45
C LYS A 22 -2.57 2.42 11.41
N MET A 23 -1.53 3.08 10.90
CA MET A 23 -0.39 3.56 11.70
C MET A 23 -0.62 4.99 12.18
N SER A 24 -0.16 5.33 13.39
CA SER A 24 -0.15 6.73 13.82
C SER A 24 0.84 7.54 12.97
N ARG A 25 0.70 8.87 12.93
CA ARG A 25 1.68 9.73 12.26
C ARG A 25 3.08 9.50 12.82
N GLU A 26 3.20 9.39 14.14
CA GLU A 26 4.48 9.15 14.81
C GLU A 26 5.14 7.85 14.34
N ASP A 27 4.37 6.77 14.25
CA ASP A 27 4.88 5.47 13.77
C ASP A 27 5.25 5.53 12.29
N VAL A 28 4.42 6.19 11.46
CA VAL A 28 4.73 6.37 10.03
C VAL A 28 6.04 7.15 9.87
N MET A 29 6.25 8.21 10.66
CA MET A 29 7.48 8.98 10.58
C MET A 29 8.69 8.25 11.17
N ALA A 30 8.50 7.36 12.15
CA ALA A 30 9.57 6.52 12.66
C ALA A 30 10.05 5.52 11.59
N ASP A 31 9.11 4.85 10.92
CA ASP A 31 9.44 3.73 10.03
C ASP A 31 9.67 4.16 8.57
N TYR A 32 8.97 5.20 8.12
CA TYR A 32 8.92 5.60 6.71
C TYR A 32 9.43 7.03 6.44
N ALA A 33 10.03 7.72 7.40
CA ALA A 33 10.66 9.02 7.11
C ALA A 33 11.66 8.91 5.95
N VAL A 34 11.67 9.94 5.12
CA VAL A 34 12.61 10.11 4.00
C VAL A 34 14.02 10.28 4.55
N GLU A 35 14.94 9.43 4.10
CA GLU A 35 16.37 9.55 4.41
C GLU A 35 17.17 10.14 3.24
N PRO A 36 18.41 10.62 3.47
CA PRO A 36 19.26 11.09 2.39
C PRO A 36 19.47 10.00 1.32
N GLY A 37 19.03 10.28 0.10
CA GLY A 37 19.10 9.33 -1.03
C GLY A 37 17.78 8.63 -1.34
N ASP A 38 16.76 8.79 -0.50
CA ASP A 38 15.42 8.28 -0.79
C ASP A 38 14.66 9.19 -1.75
N ASP A 39 13.74 8.59 -2.51
CA ASP A 39 12.80 9.31 -3.34
C ASP A 39 11.55 9.63 -2.49
N PRO A 40 11.19 10.92 -2.32
CA PRO A 40 10.04 11.27 -1.51
C PRO A 40 8.72 10.90 -2.21
N LEU A 41 7.80 10.32 -1.45
CA LEU A 41 6.45 9.99 -1.86
C LEU A 41 5.45 10.79 -1.03
N LEU A 42 4.64 11.62 -1.69
CA LEU A 42 3.57 12.39 -1.07
C LEU A 42 2.37 11.48 -0.77
N THR A 43 1.93 11.42 0.48
CA THR A 43 0.79 10.60 0.90
C THR A 43 -0.09 11.31 1.92
N LEU A 44 -1.37 10.91 1.99
CA LEU A 44 -2.31 11.34 3.02
C LEU A 44 -2.33 10.27 4.11
N LEU A 45 -2.05 10.66 5.35
CA LEU A 45 -2.08 9.75 6.51
C LEU A 45 -3.48 9.64 7.11
N ASN A 46 -3.66 8.75 8.08
CA ASN A 46 -4.96 8.50 8.72
C ASN A 46 -5.48 9.67 9.56
N ASP A 47 -4.60 10.62 9.93
CA ASP A 47 -4.94 11.89 10.58
C ASP A 47 -5.43 12.96 9.58
N ASN A 48 -5.64 12.58 8.32
CA ASN A 48 -5.99 13.45 7.20
C ASN A 48 -4.97 14.55 6.92
N GLN A 49 -3.71 14.36 7.34
CA GLN A 49 -2.64 15.27 7.04
C GLN A 49 -1.68 14.65 6.02
N ILE A 50 -1.11 15.52 5.19
CA ILE A 50 -0.14 15.13 4.17
C ILE A 50 1.23 14.91 4.85
N ALA A 51 1.97 13.91 4.38
CA ALA A 51 3.34 13.63 4.76
C ALA A 51 4.17 13.20 3.54
N HIS A 52 5.49 13.37 3.64
CA HIS A 52 6.44 12.76 2.72
C HIS A 52 7.05 11.53 3.38
N VAL A 53 6.93 10.40 2.71
CA VAL A 53 7.51 9.13 3.15
C VAL A 53 8.51 8.64 2.11
N SER A 54 9.42 7.76 2.51
CA SER A 54 10.37 7.12 1.61
C SER A 54 9.66 6.14 0.68
N ARG A 55 9.75 6.37 -0.63
CA ARG A 55 9.23 5.46 -1.65
C ARG A 55 9.83 4.07 -1.49
N GLN A 56 11.14 3.98 -1.29
CA GLN A 56 11.88 2.72 -1.22
C GLN A 56 11.38 1.86 -0.03
N LYS A 57 11.17 2.49 1.13
CA LYS A 57 10.64 1.81 2.33
C LYS A 57 9.19 1.35 2.10
N VAL A 58 8.36 2.18 1.46
CA VAL A 58 6.98 1.81 1.09
C VAL A 58 6.96 0.64 0.10
N GLU A 59 7.77 0.68 -0.96
CA GLU A 59 7.83 -0.37 -1.98
C GLU A 59 8.31 -1.70 -1.38
N ARG A 60 9.32 -1.67 -0.51
CA ARG A 60 9.83 -2.86 0.20
C ARG A 60 8.75 -3.52 1.05
N ASP A 61 8.07 -2.76 1.90
CA ASP A 61 7.11 -3.33 2.84
C ASP A 61 5.83 -3.76 2.12
N LEU A 62 5.44 -3.03 1.07
CA LEU A 62 4.34 -3.43 0.19
C LEU A 62 4.63 -4.78 -0.49
N GLN A 63 5.87 -5.01 -0.95
CA GLN A 63 6.28 -6.29 -1.52
C GLN A 63 6.13 -7.42 -0.48
N SER A 64 6.52 -7.20 0.78
CA SER A 64 6.33 -8.17 1.86
C SER A 64 4.85 -8.47 2.13
N VAL A 65 3.98 -7.45 2.10
CA VAL A 65 2.53 -7.65 2.23
C VAL A 65 1.98 -8.50 1.08
N VAL A 66 2.38 -8.20 -0.16
CA VAL A 66 1.96 -8.97 -1.34
C VAL A 66 2.40 -10.44 -1.23
N GLU A 67 3.62 -10.71 -0.77
CA GLU A 67 4.11 -12.08 -0.54
C GLU A 67 3.30 -12.83 0.51
N VAL A 68 2.89 -12.16 1.60
CA VAL A 68 2.03 -12.77 2.61
C VAL A 68 0.65 -13.09 2.03
N LEU A 69 0.07 -12.19 1.24
CA LEU A 69 -1.22 -12.41 0.59
C LEU A 69 -1.14 -13.54 -0.45
N ASP A 70 -0.06 -13.60 -1.23
CA ASP A 70 0.18 -14.69 -2.19
C ASP A 70 0.24 -16.05 -1.46
N ASN A 71 0.98 -16.13 -0.35
CA ASN A 71 1.05 -17.33 0.49
C ASN A 71 -0.27 -17.70 1.17
N GLN A 72 -1.18 -16.74 1.36
CA GLN A 72 -2.54 -16.97 1.89
C GLN A 72 -3.51 -17.49 0.82
N GLY A 73 -3.08 -17.58 -0.44
CA GLY A 73 -3.88 -18.12 -1.54
C GLY A 73 -4.87 -17.12 -2.13
N TYR A 74 -4.58 -15.81 -2.07
CA TYR A 74 -5.40 -14.82 -2.77
C TYR A 74 -5.18 -14.93 -4.29
N ASP A 75 -6.24 -15.25 -5.04
CA ASP A 75 -6.18 -15.38 -6.50
C ASP A 75 -5.96 -14.05 -7.23
N VAL A 76 -6.45 -12.94 -6.66
CA VAL A 76 -6.38 -11.60 -7.26
C VAL A 76 -6.03 -10.58 -6.18
N ILE A 77 -4.97 -9.80 -6.43
CA ILE A 77 -4.54 -8.68 -5.57
C ILE A 77 -4.63 -7.39 -6.39
N ILE A 78 -5.49 -6.46 -5.96
CA ILE A 78 -5.61 -5.13 -6.57
C ILE A 78 -4.85 -4.13 -5.71
N LEU A 79 -3.79 -3.55 -6.26
CA LEU A 79 -3.04 -2.48 -5.61
C LEU A 79 -3.62 -1.11 -5.99
N MET A 80 -4.09 -0.36 -5.00
CA MET A 80 -4.52 1.02 -5.17
C MET A 80 -3.50 1.97 -4.52
N SER A 81 -2.90 2.83 -5.32
CA SER A 81 -1.91 3.81 -4.87
C SER A 81 -2.13 5.14 -5.57
N THR A 82 -1.90 6.24 -4.84
CA THR A 82 -1.91 7.61 -5.40
C THR A 82 -0.65 7.95 -6.20
N ALA A 83 0.37 7.10 -6.13
CA ALA A 83 1.56 7.20 -6.96
C ALA A 83 1.88 5.88 -7.67
N ALA A 84 2.54 5.96 -8.82
CA ALA A 84 3.08 4.77 -9.47
C ALA A 84 4.10 4.09 -8.54
N ILE A 85 3.84 2.84 -8.15
CA ILE A 85 4.75 1.99 -7.38
C ILE A 85 5.41 1.03 -8.36
N LYS A 86 6.74 0.98 -8.39
CA LYS A 86 7.44 0.04 -9.27
C LYS A 86 7.40 -1.34 -8.65
N LYS A 87 6.92 -2.33 -9.41
CA LYS A 87 7.18 -3.74 -9.10
C LYS A 87 8.60 -4.06 -9.55
N TYR A 88 9.47 -4.50 -8.65
CA TYR A 88 10.72 -5.14 -9.06
C TYR A 88 10.35 -6.47 -9.71
N GLY A 89 10.58 -6.61 -11.03
CA GLY A 89 10.47 -7.92 -11.70
C GLY A 89 9.62 -8.00 -12.97
N CYS A 90 9.66 -7.02 -13.87
CA CYS A 90 9.49 -7.31 -15.29
C CYS A 90 10.49 -6.42 -16.07
N PRO A 91 11.35 -7.00 -16.94
CA PRO A 91 12.27 -6.23 -17.77
C PRO A 91 11.56 -5.30 -18.76
#